data_AF-A0A6L5WZU6-F1
#
_entry.id   AF-A0A6L5WZU6-F1
#
_cell.length_a   1.000
_cell.length_b   1.000
_cell.length_c   1.000
_cell.angle_alpha   90.00
_cell.angle_beta   90.00
_cell.angle_gamma   90.00
#
_symmetry.space_group_name_H-M   'P 1'
#
loop_
_entity.id
_entity.type
_entity.pdbx_description
1 polymer ?
#
loop_
_entity_poly.entity_id
_entity_poly.type
_entity_poly.pdbx_seq_one_letter_code
_entity_poly.pdbx_strand_id
1 'polypeptide(L)'
;MADEYTADETTIDASAGVSGGYVYPDDTIETDTETDSEEEEVVEDDDDDEDYDGDMESVDFGFDPENIEEGAISRTYGIDLVHHRIKGFVDDKDAVIQAIWKALSTVRYANYIYDDDYGCDLMNRIYNSSLSEQYLNTDVPAMVEEALSQDDRIKGIKDFQWEKSDSDGVIMSFTAETIYGDMPIESEV
;
A
#
# COMPACT_ATOMS: atom_id res chain seq x y z
N MET A 1 1.38 -22.80 -58.53
CA MET A 1 0.23 -22.65 -57.61
C MET A 1 0.83 -22.70 -56.21
N ALA A 2 0.49 -21.73 -55.37
CA ALA A 2 1.11 -21.31 -54.10
C ALA A 2 2.31 -20.38 -54.26
N ASP A 3 2.42 -19.22 -53.61
CA ASP A 3 1.45 -18.19 -53.16
C ASP A 3 2.34 -16.98 -52.80
N GLU A 4 1.95 -15.78 -53.19
CA GLU A 4 2.66 -14.54 -52.86
C GLU A 4 2.43 -14.22 -51.37
N TYR A 5 3.50 -13.98 -50.61
CA TYR A 5 3.40 -13.46 -49.24
C TYR A 5 3.76 -11.98 -49.25
N THR A 6 2.73 -11.15 -49.22
CA THR A 6 2.78 -9.70 -49.04
C THR A 6 3.19 -9.39 -47.60
N ALA A 7 4.32 -8.70 -47.41
CA ALA A 7 4.69 -8.13 -46.11
C ALA A 7 3.88 -6.85 -45.89
N ASP A 8 3.08 -6.84 -44.82
CA ASP A 8 2.33 -5.67 -44.35
C ASP A 8 3.23 -4.86 -43.40
N GLU A 9 3.57 -3.63 -43.80
CA GLU A 9 4.33 -2.69 -42.98
C GLU A 9 3.38 -2.04 -41.95
N THR A 10 3.36 -2.58 -40.73
CA THR A 10 2.75 -1.88 -39.58
C THR A 10 3.82 -1.13 -38.81
N THR A 11 3.93 0.16 -39.15
CA THR A 11 4.65 1.17 -38.37
C THR A 11 3.97 1.29 -37.00
N ILE A 12 4.66 0.92 -35.93
CA ILE A 12 4.19 1.15 -34.54
C ILE A 12 4.98 2.36 -34.03
N ASP A 13 4.25 3.45 -33.79
CA ASP A 13 4.74 4.69 -33.18
C ASP A 13 5.26 4.39 -31.77
N ALA A 14 6.56 4.62 -31.57
CA ALA A 14 7.22 4.56 -30.27
C ALA A 14 7.06 5.91 -29.56
N SER A 15 5.96 6.08 -28.82
CA SER A 15 5.87 7.13 -27.81
C SER A 15 4.79 6.83 -26.76
N ALA A 16 5.21 6.25 -25.63
CA ALA A 16 4.75 6.56 -24.26
C ALA A 16 5.18 5.42 -23.33
N GLY A 17 6.20 5.67 -22.51
CA GLY A 17 6.41 4.88 -21.29
C GLY A 17 5.23 5.10 -20.36
N VAL A 18 4.52 4.03 -20.05
CA VAL A 18 3.49 4.01 -19.00
C VAL A 18 3.88 2.87 -18.08
N SER A 19 4.52 3.24 -16.96
CA SER A 19 4.61 2.37 -15.78
C SER A 19 3.18 2.01 -15.38
N GLY A 20 2.81 0.74 -15.57
CA GLY A 20 1.47 0.23 -15.32
C GLY A 20 1.17 0.20 -13.83
N GLY A 21 0.71 1.33 -13.28
CA GLY A 21 0.19 1.41 -11.92
C GLY A 21 -1.22 0.82 -11.82
N TYR A 22 -1.49 0.11 -10.73
CA TYR A 22 -2.82 -0.35 -10.37
C TYR A 22 -3.77 0.86 -10.28
N VAL A 23 -4.82 0.88 -11.11
CA VAL A 23 -5.81 1.97 -11.15
C VAL A 23 -6.95 1.61 -10.19
N TYR A 24 -7.05 2.31 -9.06
CA TYR A 24 -8.20 2.16 -8.17
C TYR A 24 -9.48 2.64 -8.88
N PRO A 25 -10.60 1.88 -8.80
CA PRO A 25 -11.88 2.35 -9.29
C PRO A 25 -12.34 3.57 -8.47
N ASP A 26 -12.85 4.59 -9.18
CA ASP A 26 -13.31 5.87 -8.65
C ASP A 26 -14.64 5.69 -7.90
N ASP A 27 -14.61 5.71 -6.57
CA ASP A 27 -15.82 5.78 -5.74
C ASP A 27 -16.06 7.22 -5.28
N THR A 28 -17.15 7.78 -5.81
CA THR A 28 -17.75 9.07 -5.47
C THR A 28 -18.00 9.21 -3.98
N ILE A 29 -17.50 10.30 -3.39
CA ILE A 29 -17.70 10.66 -1.98
C ILE A 29 -18.96 11.53 -1.87
N GLU A 30 -19.94 11.11 -1.07
CA GLU A 30 -20.95 12.00 -0.52
C GLU A 30 -20.31 12.84 0.59
N THR A 31 -20.26 14.16 0.40
CA THR A 31 -19.77 15.11 1.40
C THR A 31 -20.96 15.66 2.17
N ASP A 32 -21.14 15.22 3.41
CA ASP A 32 -22.04 15.90 4.35
C ASP A 32 -21.31 17.12 4.92
N THR A 33 -21.54 18.28 4.30
CA THR A 33 -21.13 19.57 4.85
C THR A 33 -22.32 20.19 5.57
N GLU A 34 -22.36 20.06 6.90
CA GLU A 34 -23.13 20.96 7.75
C GLU A 34 -22.15 21.67 8.69
N THR A 35 -21.89 22.94 8.40
CA THR A 35 -21.30 23.88 9.36
C THR A 35 -22.35 24.93 9.62
N ASP A 36 -23.05 24.75 10.75
CA ASP A 36 -24.04 25.68 11.24
C ASP A 36 -23.34 26.93 11.78
N SER A 37 -23.94 28.08 11.48
CA SER A 37 -23.39 29.40 11.76
C SER A 37 -24.07 29.92 13.02
N GLU A 38 -23.39 29.88 14.17
CA GLU A 38 -23.93 30.46 15.40
C GLU A 38 -23.14 31.72 15.78
N GLU A 39 -23.90 32.79 16.02
CA GLU A 39 -23.45 34.14 16.36
C GLU A 39 -22.94 34.20 17.81
N GLU A 40 -21.83 34.91 18.06
CA GLU A 40 -21.33 35.16 19.41
C GLU A 40 -22.21 36.20 20.14
N GLU A 41 -22.97 35.76 21.15
CA GLU A 41 -23.53 36.65 22.18
C GLU A 41 -22.49 36.92 23.28
N VAL A 42 -22.22 38.21 23.52
CA VAL A 42 -21.39 38.69 24.62
C VAL A 42 -22.22 38.65 25.89
N VAL A 43 -21.89 37.72 26.80
CA VAL A 43 -22.48 37.63 28.13
C VAL A 43 -21.71 38.57 29.08
N GLU A 44 -22.42 39.44 29.80
CA GLU A 44 -21.82 40.28 30.84
C GLU A 44 -21.46 39.43 32.06
N ASP A 45 -20.23 39.60 32.56
CA ASP A 45 -19.72 38.92 33.77
C ASP A 45 -20.46 39.44 35.02
N ASP A 46 -21.49 38.72 35.46
CA ASP A 46 -22.01 38.82 36.82
C ASP A 46 -21.14 37.94 37.73
N ASP A 47 -20.26 38.61 38.52
CA ASP A 47 -19.47 38.02 39.60
C ASP A 47 -20.40 37.50 40.72
N ASP A 48 -20.99 36.31 40.54
CA ASP A 48 -21.53 35.50 41.62
C ASP A 48 -20.57 34.33 41.88
N ASP A 49 -19.63 34.53 42.79
CA ASP A 49 -18.85 33.46 43.44
C ASP A 49 -19.80 32.63 44.31
N GLU A 50 -20.63 31.79 43.69
CA GLU A 50 -21.25 30.67 44.39
C GLU A 50 -20.18 29.59 44.62
N ASP A 51 -19.83 29.36 45.89
CA ASP A 51 -19.03 28.22 46.34
C ASP A 51 -19.72 26.91 45.88
N TYR A 52 -19.42 26.48 44.65
CA TYR A 52 -19.93 25.25 44.06
C TYR A 52 -19.22 24.08 44.74
N ASP A 53 -19.81 23.57 45.80
CA ASP A 53 -19.44 22.33 46.49
C ASP A 53 -19.87 21.08 45.71
N GLY A 54 -19.98 21.21 44.38
CA GLY A 54 -20.31 20.14 43.48
C GLY A 54 -19.27 19.04 43.58
N ASP A 55 -19.63 17.96 44.26
CA ASP A 55 -18.99 16.66 44.14
C ASP A 55 -18.87 16.36 42.64
N MET A 56 -17.65 16.48 42.10
CA MET A 56 -17.35 16.14 40.72
C MET A 56 -17.64 14.65 40.58
N GLU A 57 -18.86 14.31 40.13
CA GLU A 57 -19.19 12.94 39.81
C GLU A 57 -18.17 12.50 38.77
N SER A 58 -17.36 11.52 39.15
CA SER A 58 -16.47 10.86 38.22
C SER A 58 -17.35 10.21 37.15
N VAL A 59 -17.50 10.89 36.03
CA VAL A 59 -18.16 10.33 34.86
C VAL A 59 -17.23 9.23 34.38
N ASP A 60 -17.60 7.99 34.69
CA ASP A 60 -16.95 6.82 34.14
C ASP A 60 -17.27 6.80 32.64
N PHE A 61 -16.44 7.51 31.86
CA PHE A 61 -16.30 7.26 30.44
C PHE A 61 -15.84 5.82 30.36
N GLY A 62 -16.78 4.89 30.20
CA GLY A 62 -16.58 3.44 30.25
C GLY A 62 -15.58 2.93 29.21
N PHE A 63 -14.33 3.33 29.37
CA PHE A 63 -13.17 2.85 28.67
C PHE A 63 -12.83 1.54 29.34
N ASP A 64 -13.39 0.49 28.79
CA ASP A 64 -13.03 -0.87 29.12
C ASP A 64 -11.79 -1.25 28.31
N PRO A 65 -10.58 -1.21 28.90
CA PRO A 65 -9.36 -1.56 28.18
C PRO A 65 -9.34 -3.05 27.77
N GLU A 66 -10.24 -3.88 28.31
CA GLU A 66 -10.35 -5.30 27.96
C GLU A 66 -11.21 -5.53 26.70
N ASN A 67 -11.90 -4.50 26.19
CA ASN A 67 -12.76 -4.57 25.00
C ASN A 67 -12.32 -3.62 23.87
N ILE A 68 -11.01 -3.43 23.72
CA ILE A 68 -10.44 -2.90 22.48
C ILE A 68 -10.43 -4.07 21.51
N GLU A 69 -11.22 -4.00 20.46
CA GLU A 69 -11.12 -4.94 19.34
C GLU A 69 -9.70 -4.80 18.78
N GLU A 70 -8.80 -5.73 19.11
CA GLU A 70 -7.44 -5.83 18.56
C GLU A 70 -7.51 -6.22 17.08
N GLY A 71 -8.15 -5.40 16.27
CA GLY A 71 -8.07 -5.45 14.82
C GLY A 71 -6.81 -4.73 14.37
N ALA A 72 -6.04 -5.35 13.47
CA ALA A 72 -4.96 -4.64 12.78
C ALA A 72 -5.54 -3.36 12.17
N ILE A 73 -5.07 -2.19 12.62
CA ILE A 73 -5.52 -0.90 12.08
C ILE A 73 -5.10 -0.86 10.61
N SER A 74 -6.04 -1.11 9.70
CA SER A 74 -5.77 -1.19 8.27
C SER A 74 -5.86 0.14 7.56
N ARG A 75 -6.63 1.09 8.10
CA ARG A 75 -6.87 2.38 7.47
C ARG A 75 -5.60 3.21 7.39
N THR A 76 -5.19 3.57 6.17
CA THR A 76 -3.99 4.38 5.89
C THR A 76 -4.30 5.44 4.85
N TYR A 77 -3.40 6.41 4.68
CA TYR A 77 -3.46 7.36 3.57
C TYR A 77 -3.39 6.63 2.22
N GLY A 78 -4.17 7.08 1.24
CA GLY A 78 -4.15 6.52 -0.12
C GLY A 78 -3.06 7.16 -0.98
N ILE A 79 -2.31 6.34 -1.73
CA ILE A 79 -1.29 6.78 -2.69
C ILE A 79 -1.85 6.69 -4.11
N ASP A 80 -1.94 7.83 -4.79
CA ASP A 80 -2.23 7.94 -6.21
C ASP A 80 -0.92 7.91 -7.00
N LEU A 81 -0.56 6.71 -7.47
CA LEU A 81 0.67 6.46 -8.22
C LEU A 81 0.67 7.15 -9.59
N VAL A 82 -0.50 7.35 -10.20
CA VAL A 82 -0.63 7.97 -11.53
C VAL A 82 -0.34 9.47 -11.46
N HIS A 83 -0.84 10.14 -10.42
CA HIS A 83 -0.67 11.58 -10.24
C HIS A 83 0.40 11.96 -9.22
N HIS A 84 1.14 10.97 -8.68
CA HIS A 84 2.22 11.14 -7.72
C HIS A 84 1.81 11.97 -6.49
N ARG A 85 0.63 11.69 -5.93
CA ARG A 85 0.08 12.43 -4.77
C ARG A 85 -0.55 11.50 -3.76
N ILE A 86 -0.66 11.97 -2.52
CA ILE A 86 -1.51 11.33 -1.51
C ILE A 86 -2.93 11.83 -1.69
N LYS A 87 -3.91 10.92 -1.74
CA LYS A 87 -5.34 11.26 -1.87
C LYS A 87 -6.16 10.35 -0.96
N GLY A 88 -6.91 10.98 -0.05
CA GLY A 88 -7.88 10.28 0.81
C GLY A 88 -7.25 9.21 1.71
N PHE A 89 -8.06 8.23 2.07
CA PHE A 89 -7.68 7.09 2.88
C PHE A 89 -8.10 5.80 2.16
N VAL A 90 -7.28 4.76 2.30
CA VAL A 90 -7.55 3.40 1.85
C VAL A 90 -7.63 2.49 3.07
N ASP A 91 -8.38 1.40 2.96
CA ASP A 91 -8.62 0.46 4.06
C ASP A 91 -8.56 -0.99 3.56
N ASP A 92 -8.62 -1.94 4.50
CA ASP A 92 -8.68 -3.39 4.26
C ASP A 92 -7.72 -3.87 3.16
N LYS A 93 -8.28 -4.34 2.04
CA LYS A 93 -7.55 -4.92 0.92
C LYS A 93 -6.66 -3.92 0.22
N ASP A 94 -7.15 -2.71 -0.01
CA ASP A 94 -6.42 -1.67 -0.73
C ASP A 94 -5.24 -1.18 0.11
N ALA A 95 -5.39 -1.14 1.44
CA ALA A 95 -4.31 -0.84 2.35
C ALA A 95 -3.21 -1.91 2.34
N VAL A 96 -3.57 -3.20 2.22
CA VAL A 96 -2.60 -4.29 2.10
C VAL A 96 -1.88 -4.24 0.75
N ILE A 97 -2.60 -4.02 -0.34
CA ILE A 97 -1.99 -3.85 -1.68
C ILE A 97 -0.98 -2.71 -1.67
N GLN A 98 -1.35 -1.57 -1.06
CA GLN A 98 -0.43 -0.45 -0.91
C GLN A 98 0.80 -0.81 -0.05
N ALA A 99 0.64 -1.58 1.02
CA ALA A 99 1.74 -2.01 1.87
C ALA A 99 2.71 -2.95 1.13
N ILE A 100 2.19 -3.91 0.37
CA ILE A 100 2.95 -4.81 -0.51
C ILE A 100 3.79 -4.00 -1.49
N TRP A 101 3.17 -3.05 -2.18
CA TRP A 101 3.86 -2.19 -3.15
C TRP A 101 5.00 -1.41 -2.48
N LYS A 102 4.75 -0.77 -1.33
CA LYS A 102 5.78 -0.02 -0.59
C LYS A 102 6.95 -0.92 -0.17
N ALA A 103 6.67 -2.14 0.30
CA ALA A 103 7.69 -3.08 0.73
C ALA A 103 8.57 -3.53 -0.44
N LEU A 104 7.99 -3.82 -1.61
CA LEU A 104 8.73 -4.25 -2.79
C LEU A 104 9.52 -3.12 -3.45
N SER A 105 8.99 -1.90 -3.48
CA SER A 105 9.66 -0.73 -4.06
C SER A 105 10.74 -0.12 -3.17
N THR A 106 10.86 -0.57 -1.91
CA THR A 106 11.88 -0.06 -0.98
C THR A 106 13.09 -0.98 -0.96
N VAL A 107 14.27 -0.44 -1.26
CA VAL A 107 15.53 -1.19 -1.13
C VAL A 107 15.88 -1.35 0.35
N ARG A 108 16.16 -2.59 0.76
CA ARG A 108 16.56 -2.91 2.15
C ARG A 108 17.86 -2.17 2.51
N TYR A 109 17.96 -1.69 3.75
CA TYR A 109 19.08 -0.90 4.29
C TYR A 109 19.33 0.47 3.64
N ALA A 110 18.50 0.91 2.68
CA ALA A 110 18.71 2.19 2.00
C ALA A 110 18.25 3.40 2.83
N ASN A 111 17.37 3.21 3.81
CA ASN A 111 16.72 4.30 4.54
C ASN A 111 16.75 4.05 6.06
N TYR A 112 17.26 5.03 6.82
CA TYR A 112 17.35 4.96 8.29
C TYR A 112 16.01 5.01 9.03
N ILE A 113 14.93 5.40 8.35
CA ILE A 113 13.60 5.51 8.96
C ILE A 113 12.88 4.16 9.04
N TYR A 114 13.41 3.12 8.41
CA TYR A 114 12.87 1.77 8.43
C TYR A 114 13.77 0.83 9.23
N ASP A 115 13.16 -0.21 9.78
CA ASP A 115 13.89 -1.32 10.38
C ASP A 115 14.66 -2.11 9.31
N ASP A 116 15.69 -2.81 9.76
CA ASP A 116 16.61 -3.58 8.92
C ASP A 116 15.92 -4.69 8.11
N ASP A 117 14.76 -5.15 8.57
CA ASP A 117 13.97 -6.21 7.93
C ASP A 117 13.01 -5.69 6.84
N TYR A 118 12.79 -4.37 6.75
CA TYR A 118 11.87 -3.78 5.77
C TYR A 118 12.51 -3.59 4.39
N GLY A 119 11.72 -3.82 3.36
CA GLY A 119 12.16 -3.68 1.97
C GLY A 119 12.64 -4.99 1.34
N CYS A 120 12.93 -4.94 0.05
CA CYS A 120 13.38 -6.07 -0.75
C CYS A 120 14.63 -5.70 -1.58
N ASP A 121 15.67 -6.53 -1.54
CA ASP A 121 16.95 -6.28 -2.23
C ASP A 121 17.07 -7.08 -3.55
N LEU A 122 16.00 -7.08 -4.35
CA LEU A 122 15.92 -7.91 -5.56
C LEU A 122 16.93 -7.50 -6.62
N MET A 123 17.11 -6.20 -6.86
CA MET A 123 17.98 -5.71 -7.93
C MET A 123 19.43 -6.10 -7.74
N ASN A 124 19.97 -5.89 -6.53
CA ASN A 124 21.35 -6.25 -6.26
C ASN A 124 21.57 -7.77 -6.38
N ARG A 125 20.55 -8.58 -6.10
CA ARG A 125 20.61 -10.03 -6.25
C ARG A 125 20.57 -10.47 -7.71
N ILE A 126 19.61 -9.97 -8.47
CA ILE A 126 19.31 -10.40 -9.84
C ILE A 126 20.40 -9.95 -10.85
N TYR A 127 21.01 -8.79 -10.62
CA TYR A 127 22.13 -8.28 -11.42
C TYR A 127 23.50 -8.77 -10.96
N ASN A 128 23.56 -9.62 -9.93
CA ASN A 128 24.81 -10.24 -9.52
C ASN A 128 25.24 -11.33 -10.51
N SER A 129 26.24 -11.02 -11.34
CA SER A 129 26.80 -11.92 -12.37
C SER A 129 27.41 -13.21 -11.84
N SER A 130 27.60 -13.33 -10.51
CA SER A 130 28.11 -14.54 -9.87
C SER A 130 27.01 -15.58 -9.58
N LEU A 131 25.73 -15.20 -9.66
CA LEU A 131 24.60 -16.07 -9.35
C LEU A 131 24.04 -16.71 -10.64
N SER A 132 23.82 -18.02 -10.59
CA SER A 132 23.13 -18.73 -11.66
C SER A 132 21.63 -18.45 -11.63
N GLU A 133 20.97 -18.45 -12.78
CA GLU A 133 19.51 -18.29 -12.90
C GLU A 133 18.71 -19.31 -12.08
N GLN A 134 19.19 -20.55 -11.99
CA GLN A 134 18.57 -21.61 -11.17
C GLN A 134 18.55 -21.27 -9.68
N TYR A 135 19.60 -20.60 -9.20
CA TYR A 135 19.68 -20.13 -7.82
C TYR A 135 18.70 -18.98 -7.59
N LEU A 136 18.66 -18.01 -8.51
CA LEU A 136 17.72 -16.89 -8.44
C LEU A 136 16.26 -17.37 -8.44
N ASN A 137 15.92 -18.39 -9.22
CA ASN A 137 14.57 -18.97 -9.24
C ASN A 137 14.11 -19.56 -7.90
N THR A 138 15.04 -19.93 -7.01
CA THR A 138 14.71 -20.43 -5.67
C THR A 138 14.76 -19.31 -4.62
N ASP A 139 15.70 -18.38 -4.79
CA ASP A 139 16.02 -17.34 -3.81
C ASP A 139 15.08 -16.13 -3.92
N VAL A 140 14.72 -15.70 -5.13
CA VAL A 140 13.83 -14.55 -5.37
C VAL A 140 12.45 -14.71 -4.70
N PRO A 141 11.74 -15.85 -4.84
CA PRO A 141 10.47 -16.03 -4.13
C PRO A 141 10.63 -15.94 -2.61
N ALA A 142 11.68 -16.54 -2.06
CA ALA A 142 11.96 -16.49 -0.61
C ALA A 142 12.25 -15.06 -0.14
N MET A 143 13.00 -14.28 -0.91
CA MET A 143 13.26 -12.87 -0.60
C MET A 143 12.00 -12.00 -0.59
N VAL A 144 11.09 -12.24 -1.54
CA VAL A 144 9.79 -11.55 -1.59
C VAL A 144 8.94 -11.96 -0.40
N GLU A 145 8.85 -13.26 -0.10
CA GLU A 145 8.10 -13.77 1.04
C GLU A 145 8.62 -13.19 2.36
N GLU A 146 9.94 -13.15 2.56
CA GLU A 146 10.57 -12.53 3.72
C GLU A 146 10.22 -11.04 3.85
N ALA A 147 10.29 -10.28 2.75
CA ALA A 147 9.97 -8.86 2.75
C ALA A 147 8.49 -8.59 3.10
N LEU A 148 7.58 -9.44 2.63
CA LEU A 148 6.14 -9.30 2.89
C LEU A 148 5.72 -9.84 4.26
N SER A 149 6.48 -10.79 4.82
CA SER A 149 6.20 -11.37 6.15
C SER A 149 6.28 -10.36 7.31
N GLN A 150 6.83 -9.17 7.06
CA GLN A 150 6.85 -8.06 8.00
C GLN A 150 5.45 -7.47 8.26
N ASP A 151 4.51 -7.67 7.34
CA ASP A 151 3.10 -7.28 7.50
C ASP A 151 2.29 -8.49 7.99
N ASP A 152 1.75 -8.41 9.20
CA ASP A 152 1.02 -9.50 9.87
C ASP A 152 -0.29 -9.88 9.17
N ARG A 153 -0.80 -9.00 8.29
CA ARG A 153 -1.99 -9.25 7.45
C ARG A 153 -1.69 -10.19 6.30
N ILE A 154 -0.41 -10.34 5.92
CA ILE A 154 0.05 -11.26 4.88
C ILE A 154 0.52 -12.57 5.53
N LYS A 155 0.00 -13.70 5.05
CA LYS A 155 0.27 -15.04 5.57
C LYS A 155 1.24 -15.85 4.72
N GLY A 156 1.41 -15.47 3.46
CA GLY A 156 2.32 -16.13 2.53
C GLY A 156 2.12 -15.68 1.08
N ILE A 157 2.86 -16.31 0.18
CA ILE A 157 2.74 -16.10 -1.27
C ILE A 157 2.64 -17.44 -2.00
N LYS A 158 1.94 -17.47 -3.13
CA LYS A 158 1.83 -18.63 -4.02
C LYS A 158 1.86 -18.24 -5.48
N ASP A 159 2.05 -19.23 -6.36
CA ASP A 159 2.07 -19.07 -7.82
C ASP A 159 3.05 -18.00 -8.29
N PHE A 160 4.23 -17.94 -7.67
CA PHE A 160 5.24 -16.92 -7.94
C PHE A 160 5.93 -17.14 -9.29
N GLN A 161 6.00 -16.07 -10.08
CA GLN A 161 6.74 -16.00 -11.34
C GLN A 161 7.48 -14.66 -11.41
N TRP A 162 8.65 -14.66 -12.03
CA TRP A 162 9.42 -13.45 -12.27
C TRP A 162 10.22 -13.56 -13.56
N GLU A 163 10.50 -12.41 -14.16
CA GLU A 163 11.34 -12.27 -15.33
C GLU A 163 12.15 -10.97 -15.26
N LYS A 164 13.27 -10.95 -15.99
CA LYS A 164 14.06 -9.73 -16.18
C LYS A 164 13.37 -8.89 -17.24
N SER A 165 13.11 -7.63 -16.93
CA SER A 165 12.63 -6.66 -17.91
C SER A 165 13.76 -6.26 -18.87
N ASP A 166 13.41 -5.87 -20.08
CA ASP A 166 14.35 -5.37 -21.09
C ASP A 166 14.97 -4.01 -20.69
N SER A 167 14.35 -3.30 -19.74
CA SER A 167 14.67 -1.93 -19.31
C SER A 167 15.47 -1.84 -17.99
N ASP A 168 16.29 -2.84 -17.67
CA ASP A 168 17.00 -2.94 -16.38
C ASP A 168 16.06 -3.00 -15.15
N GLY A 169 14.86 -3.56 -15.33
CA GLY A 169 13.88 -3.82 -14.26
C GLY A 169 13.58 -5.31 -14.05
N VAL A 170 12.69 -5.61 -13.10
CA VAL A 170 12.23 -6.98 -12.79
C VAL A 170 10.73 -6.98 -12.69
N ILE A 171 10.09 -7.81 -13.51
CA ILE A 171 8.65 -8.02 -13.50
C ILE A 171 8.38 -9.27 -12.67
N MET A 172 7.44 -9.19 -11.74
CA MET A 172 7.01 -10.32 -10.93
C MET A 172 5.50 -10.38 -10.82
N SER A 173 4.99 -11.61 -10.75
CA SER A 173 3.58 -11.90 -10.50
C SER A 173 3.45 -13.02 -9.48
N PHE A 174 2.52 -12.86 -8.54
CA PHE A 174 2.24 -13.85 -7.50
C PHE A 174 0.87 -13.60 -6.88
N THR A 175 0.39 -14.56 -6.10
CA THR A 175 -0.82 -14.38 -5.27
C THR A 175 -0.40 -14.25 -3.82
N ALA A 176 -0.72 -13.12 -3.18
CA ALA A 176 -0.55 -12.92 -1.75
C ALA A 176 -1.72 -13.53 -1.00
N GLU A 177 -1.42 -14.40 -0.03
CA GLU A 177 -2.40 -14.98 0.88
C GLU A 177 -2.55 -14.05 2.08
N THR A 178 -3.71 -13.44 2.26
CA THR A 178 -3.92 -12.42 3.31
C THR A 178 -5.11 -12.76 4.21
N ILE A 179 -5.24 -12.08 5.33
CA ILE A 179 -6.43 -12.18 6.20
C ILE A 179 -7.73 -11.76 5.50
N TYR A 180 -7.63 -11.01 4.39
CA TYR A 180 -8.77 -10.58 3.56
C TYR A 180 -9.01 -11.48 2.35
N GLY A 181 -8.26 -12.59 2.24
CA GLY A 181 -8.28 -13.55 1.14
C GLY A 181 -7.09 -13.42 0.19
N ASP A 182 -7.15 -14.19 -0.90
CA ASP A 182 -6.12 -14.22 -1.92
C ASP A 182 -6.17 -12.98 -2.81
N MET A 183 -5.01 -12.36 -3.04
CA MET A 183 -4.87 -11.17 -3.87
C MET A 183 -3.80 -11.39 -4.96
N PRO A 184 -4.18 -11.32 -6.25
CA PRO A 184 -3.19 -11.34 -7.32
C PRO A 184 -2.41 -10.02 -7.33
N ILE A 185 -1.09 -10.11 -7.34
CA ILE A 185 -0.16 -8.98 -7.37
C ILE A 185 0.69 -9.10 -8.63
N GLU A 186 0.80 -7.98 -9.33
CA GLU A 186 1.75 -7.77 -10.42
C GLU A 186 2.56 -6.52 -10.08
N SER A 187 3.89 -6.63 -10.13
CA SER A 187 4.78 -5.51 -9.79
C SER A 187 5.98 -5.50 -10.73
N GLU A 188 6.36 -4.29 -11.13
CA GLU A 188 7.64 -4.00 -11.78
C GLU A 188 8.48 -3.17 -10.78
N VAL A 189 9.69 -3.65 -10.50
CA VAL A 189 10.69 -2.96 -9.66
C VAL A 189 11.87 -2.58 -10.52
#